data_AF-A0A3A2ZE02-F1
#
_entry.id   AF-A0A3A2ZE02-F1
#
_cell.length_a   1.000
_cell.length_b   1.000
_cell.length_c   1.000
_cell.angle_alpha   90.00
_cell.angle_beta   90.00
_cell.angle_gamma   90.00
#
_symmetry.space_group_name_H-M   'P 1'
#
loop_
_entity.id
_entity.type
_entity.pdbx_description
1 polymer ?
#
loop_
_entity_poly.entity_id
_entity_poly.type
_entity_poly.pdbx_seq_one_letter_code
_entity_poly.pdbx_strand_id
1 'polypeptide(L)'
;SLHSAVAQLRGEIASLNSLNSTLQSNTDILKQSLHRADGVIADAQSRTKAPASEANPSGLPPIDEVLVAPTVVGKQLYDLVAEEAGIQQAIYALQAALVRGVVGVEAWSRHTRGLAREAFLKRALVRKIGRGMALEES
;
A
#
# COMPACT_ATOMS: atom_id res chain seq x y z
N SER A 1 -56.81 6.78 41.29
CA SER A 1 -58.06 6.05 40.97
C SER A 1 -57.69 4.85 40.09
N LEU A 2 -58.46 3.76 40.09
CA LEU A 2 -58.19 2.58 39.26
C LEU A 2 -57.92 2.92 37.78
N HIS A 3 -58.62 3.94 37.26
CA HIS A 3 -58.42 4.45 35.91
C HIS A 3 -57.00 4.97 35.63
N SER A 4 -56.33 5.62 36.59
CA SER A 4 -54.96 6.12 36.39
C SER A 4 -53.94 4.98 36.38
N ALA A 5 -54.13 3.97 37.25
CA ALA A 5 -53.28 2.78 37.27
C ALA A 5 -53.41 1.97 35.96
N VAL A 6 -54.63 1.83 35.42
CA VAL A 6 -54.87 1.18 34.12
C VAL A 6 -54.22 1.97 32.97
N ALA A 7 -54.28 3.30 33.00
CA ALA A 7 -53.62 4.14 31.99
C ALA A 7 -52.09 4.01 32.04
N GLN A 8 -51.51 3.96 33.24
CA GLN A 8 -50.07 3.78 33.44
C GLN A 8 -49.59 2.41 32.94
N LEU A 9 -50.29 1.33 33.27
CA LEU A 9 -49.97 -0.02 32.76
C LEU A 9 -50.07 -0.10 31.23
N ARG A 10 -51.05 0.57 30.62
CA ARG A 10 -51.14 0.66 29.16
C ARG A 10 -49.96 1.41 28.54
N GLY A 11 -49.48 2.47 29.21
CA GLY A 11 -48.27 3.19 28.81
C GLY A 11 -47.03 2.30 28.89
N GLU A 12 -46.85 1.58 30.00
CA GLU A 12 -45.73 0.65 30.19
C GLU A 12 -45.74 -0.49 29.17
N ILE A 13 -46.91 -1.05 28.85
CA ILE A 13 -47.06 -2.06 27.78
C ILE A 13 -46.64 -1.49 26.41
N ALA A 14 -47.02 -0.25 26.09
CA ALA A 14 -46.62 0.40 24.85
C ALA A 14 -45.09 0.62 24.79
N SER A 15 -44.48 1.06 25.90
CA SER A 15 -43.02 1.21 26.02
C SER A 15 -42.29 -0.12 25.88
N LEU A 16 -42.79 -1.20 26.50
CA LEU A 16 -42.22 -2.55 26.38
C LEU A 16 -42.31 -3.08 24.94
N ASN A 17 -43.43 -2.85 24.25
CA ASN A 17 -43.60 -3.24 22.85
C ASN A 17 -42.62 -2.48 21.93
N SER A 18 -42.44 -1.18 22.16
CA SER A 18 -41.45 -0.38 21.43
C SER A 18 -40.03 -0.90 21.67
N LEU A 19 -39.67 -1.17 22.93
CA LEU A 19 -38.35 -1.70 23.27
C LEU A 19 -38.12 -3.07 22.62
N ASN A 20 -39.12 -3.96 22.66
CA ASN A 20 -39.04 -5.27 22.03
C ASN A 20 -38.83 -5.16 20.51
N SER A 21 -39.54 -4.24 19.84
CA SER A 21 -39.34 -3.98 18.41
C SER A 21 -37.92 -3.47 18.11
N THR A 22 -37.39 -2.56 18.93
CA THR A 22 -36.00 -2.09 18.80
C THR A 22 -34.97 -3.20 19.01
N LEU A 23 -35.16 -4.06 20.01
CA LEU A 23 -34.25 -5.18 20.28
C LEU A 23 -34.29 -6.22 19.15
N GLN A 24 -35.46 -6.51 18.59
CA GLN A 24 -35.59 -7.39 17.42
C GLN A 24 -34.83 -6.80 16.23
N SER A 25 -35.04 -5.53 15.91
CA SER A 25 -34.32 -4.84 14.83
C SER A 25 -32.80 -4.86 15.05
N ASN A 26 -32.32 -4.55 16.24
CA ASN A 26 -30.89 -4.59 16.56
C ASN A 26 -30.31 -6.01 16.42
N THR A 27 -31.07 -7.02 16.84
CA THR A 27 -30.64 -8.43 16.71
C THR A 27 -30.50 -8.83 15.25
N ASP A 28 -31.45 -8.43 14.39
CA ASP A 28 -31.39 -8.73 12.97
C ASP A 28 -30.23 -8.01 12.28
N ILE A 29 -29.97 -6.74 12.64
CA ILE A 29 -28.81 -5.98 12.16
C ILE A 29 -27.50 -6.67 12.55
N LEU A 30 -27.38 -7.10 13.81
CA LEU A 30 -26.16 -7.77 14.30
C LEU A 30 -25.94 -9.12 13.59
N LYS A 31 -26.99 -9.93 13.40
CA LYS A 31 -26.90 -11.18 12.64
C LYS A 31 -26.46 -10.94 11.20
N GLN A 32 -27.04 -9.93 10.55
CA GLN A 32 -26.66 -9.58 9.19
C GLN A 32 -25.22 -9.07 9.13
N SER A 33 -24.77 -8.29 10.12
CA SER A 33 -23.40 -7.80 10.22
C SER A 33 -22.40 -8.94 10.40
N LEU A 34 -22.71 -9.92 11.26
CA LEU A 34 -21.88 -11.12 11.44
C LEU A 34 -21.75 -11.90 10.13
N HIS A 35 -22.86 -12.15 9.44
CA HIS A 35 -22.81 -12.84 8.15
C HIS A 35 -21.98 -12.10 7.09
N ARG A 36 -22.07 -10.76 7.04
CA ARG A 36 -21.21 -9.97 6.14
C ARG A 36 -19.74 -10.08 6.52
N ALA A 37 -19.42 -10.03 7.81
CA ALA A 37 -18.06 -10.17 8.31
C ALA A 37 -17.47 -11.55 7.95
N ASP A 38 -18.24 -12.62 8.15
CA ASP A 38 -17.84 -13.98 7.76
C ASP A 38 -17.57 -14.08 6.26
N GLY A 39 -18.41 -13.45 5.42
CA GLY A 39 -18.20 -13.37 3.98
C GLY A 39 -16.88 -12.67 3.60
N VAL A 40 -16.58 -11.53 4.24
CA VAL A 40 -15.32 -10.79 4.01
C VAL A 40 -14.10 -11.59 4.46
N ILE A 41 -14.20 -12.32 5.58
CA ILE A 41 -13.13 -13.19 6.08
C ILE A 41 -12.88 -14.34 5.11
N ALA A 42 -13.93 -15.01 4.64
CA ALA A 42 -13.81 -16.11 3.67
C ALA A 42 -13.19 -15.64 2.35
N ASP A 43 -13.63 -14.49 1.85
CA ASP A 43 -13.06 -13.84 0.66
C ASP A 43 -11.57 -13.50 0.84
N ALA A 44 -11.21 -12.86 1.95
CA ALA A 44 -9.80 -12.54 2.27
C ALA A 44 -8.94 -13.81 2.37
N GLN A 45 -9.44 -14.86 3.05
CA GLN A 45 -8.75 -16.15 3.14
C GLN A 45 -8.55 -16.79 1.76
N SER A 46 -9.52 -16.67 0.85
CA SER A 46 -9.38 -17.18 -0.52
C SER A 46 -8.27 -16.47 -1.30
N ARG A 47 -8.11 -15.14 -1.11
CA ARG A 47 -7.04 -14.34 -1.74
C ARG A 47 -5.64 -14.68 -1.21
N THR A 48 -5.53 -15.06 0.06
CA THR A 48 -4.25 -15.36 0.73
C THR A 48 -3.78 -16.81 0.58
N LYS A 49 -4.62 -17.71 0.05
CA LYS A 49 -4.36 -19.16 -0.03
C LYS A 49 -3.54 -19.60 -1.25
N ALA A 50 -2.88 -18.68 -1.97
CA ALA A 50 -1.90 -19.13 -2.96
C ALA A 50 -0.84 -19.99 -2.25
N PRO A 51 -0.42 -21.12 -2.82
CA PRO A 51 0.41 -22.09 -2.12
C PRO A 51 1.70 -21.41 -1.65
N ALA A 52 1.88 -21.36 -0.32
CA ALA A 52 3.12 -20.91 0.27
C ALA A 52 4.23 -21.87 -0.19
N SER A 53 5.06 -21.40 -1.11
CA SER A 53 6.27 -22.10 -1.52
C SER A 53 7.41 -21.69 -0.59
N GLU A 54 8.51 -22.45 -0.57
CA GLU A 54 9.72 -22.07 0.17
C GLU A 54 10.24 -20.67 -0.22
N ALA A 55 9.88 -20.18 -1.41
CA ALA A 55 10.19 -18.85 -1.91
C ALA A 55 9.16 -17.75 -1.54
N ASN A 56 7.94 -18.11 -1.13
CA ASN A 56 6.87 -17.18 -0.75
C ASN A 56 6.14 -17.65 0.52
N PRO A 57 6.73 -17.42 1.72
CA PRO A 57 6.20 -17.93 2.99
C PRO A 57 4.85 -17.29 3.40
N SER A 58 4.51 -16.12 2.84
CA SER A 58 3.27 -15.40 3.14
C SER A 58 2.07 -15.84 2.27
N GLY A 59 2.30 -16.60 1.19
CA GLY A 59 1.25 -16.92 0.21
C GLY A 59 0.67 -15.69 -0.52
N LEU A 60 1.26 -14.51 -0.32
CA LEU A 60 0.89 -13.26 -0.99
C LEU A 60 1.85 -12.99 -2.14
N PRO A 61 1.39 -12.37 -3.25
CA PRO A 61 2.29 -11.88 -4.28
C PRO A 61 3.33 -10.90 -3.68
N PRO A 62 4.57 -10.88 -4.20
CA PRO A 62 5.56 -9.88 -3.81
C PRO A 62 5.00 -8.46 -3.91
N ILE A 63 5.32 -7.60 -2.95
CA ILE A 63 4.74 -6.24 -2.88
C ILE A 63 5.03 -5.42 -4.14
N ASP A 64 6.21 -5.63 -4.74
CA ASP A 64 6.64 -4.96 -5.97
C ASP A 64 5.84 -5.40 -7.20
N GLU A 65 5.17 -6.56 -7.15
CA GLU A 65 4.26 -7.04 -8.19
C GLU A 65 2.83 -6.51 -8.01
N VAL A 66 2.47 -6.11 -6.80
CA VAL A 66 1.14 -5.55 -6.49
C VAL A 66 1.10 -4.06 -6.75
N LEU A 67 2.17 -3.34 -6.39
CA LEU A 67 2.25 -1.89 -6.53
C LEU A 67 3.05 -1.51 -7.79
N VAL A 68 2.40 -1.66 -8.95
CA VAL A 68 3.00 -1.29 -10.24
C VAL A 68 2.41 0.04 -10.73
N ALA A 69 3.24 0.84 -11.40
CA ALA A 69 2.79 2.05 -12.06
C ALA A 69 1.66 1.75 -13.09
N PRO A 70 0.66 2.64 -13.23
CA PRO A 70 -0.50 2.40 -14.10
C PRO A 70 -0.17 2.35 -15.59
N THR A 71 1.03 2.77 -16.00
CA THR A 71 1.49 2.72 -17.39
C THR A 71 2.92 2.20 -17.47
N VAL A 72 3.29 1.62 -18.62
CA VAL A 72 4.66 1.14 -18.89
C VAL A 72 5.66 2.29 -18.76
N VAL A 73 5.31 3.49 -19.23
CA VAL A 73 6.16 4.68 -19.12
C VAL A 73 6.28 5.15 -17.67
N GLY A 74 5.21 5.05 -16.87
CA GLY A 74 5.27 5.33 -15.44
C GLY A 74 6.21 4.36 -14.69
N LYS A 75 6.21 3.07 -15.07
CA LYS A 75 7.16 2.10 -14.51
C LYS A 75 8.59 2.46 -14.88
N GLN A 76 8.84 2.78 -16.15
CA GLN A 76 10.15 3.24 -16.63
C GLN A 76 10.63 4.47 -15.86
N LEU A 77 9.75 5.44 -15.60
CA LEU A 77 10.09 6.63 -14.82
C LEU A 77 10.50 6.25 -13.39
N TYR A 78 9.74 5.39 -12.72
CA TYR A 78 10.04 4.92 -11.37
C TYR A 78 11.40 4.22 -11.32
N ASP A 79 11.62 3.26 -12.22
CA ASP A 79 12.87 2.50 -12.32
C ASP A 79 14.06 3.46 -12.57
N LEU A 80 13.93 4.42 -13.49
CA LEU A 80 14.99 5.38 -13.80
C LEU A 80 15.34 6.30 -12.63
N VAL A 81 14.35 6.74 -11.87
CA VAL A 81 14.56 7.58 -10.68
C VAL A 81 15.24 6.76 -9.58
N ALA A 82 14.78 5.53 -9.34
CA ALA A 82 15.39 4.63 -8.36
C ALA A 82 16.85 4.30 -8.72
N GLU A 83 17.13 3.98 -9.98
CA GLU A 83 18.49 3.71 -10.44
C GLU A 83 19.39 4.95 -10.35
N GLU A 84 18.88 6.15 -10.62
CA GLU A 84 19.65 7.40 -10.50
C GLU A 84 20.07 7.68 -9.05
N ALA A 85 19.16 7.51 -8.11
CA ALA A 85 19.47 7.59 -6.68
C ALA A 85 20.47 6.50 -6.25
N GLY A 86 20.31 5.28 -6.77
CA GLY A 86 21.25 4.18 -6.55
C GLY A 86 22.67 4.50 -7.04
N ILE A 87 22.80 5.12 -8.23
CA ILE A 87 24.10 5.56 -8.76
C ILE A 87 24.73 6.64 -7.88
N GLN A 88 23.95 7.60 -7.40
CA GLN A 88 24.46 8.64 -6.49
C GLN A 88 25.01 8.00 -5.20
N GLN A 89 24.28 7.03 -4.63
CA GLN A 89 24.75 6.30 -3.45
C GLN A 89 25.99 5.45 -3.74
N ALA A 90 26.09 4.83 -4.92
CA ALA A 90 27.27 4.09 -5.33
C ALA A 90 28.51 5.00 -5.45
N ILE A 91 28.37 6.21 -5.99
CA ILE A 91 29.46 7.19 -6.05
C ILE A 91 29.90 7.61 -4.63
N TYR A 92 28.96 7.85 -3.71
CA TYR A 92 29.30 8.15 -2.32
C TYR A 92 30.04 6.99 -1.64
N ALA A 93 29.58 5.75 -1.85
CA ALA A 93 30.25 4.57 -1.32
C ALA A 93 31.66 4.39 -1.89
N LEU A 94 31.86 4.64 -3.19
CA LEU A 94 33.18 4.62 -3.83
C LEU A 94 34.12 5.69 -3.26
N GLN A 95 33.60 6.90 -3.01
CA GLN A 95 34.37 7.95 -2.35
C GLN A 95 34.80 7.53 -0.94
N ALA A 96 33.88 6.96 -0.17
CA ALA A 96 34.21 6.46 1.18
C ALA A 96 35.25 5.32 1.14
N ALA A 97 35.15 4.42 0.16
CA ALA A 97 36.12 3.35 -0.04
C ALA A 97 37.52 3.88 -0.41
N LEU A 98 37.60 4.94 -1.23
CA LEU A 98 38.87 5.60 -1.56
C LEU A 98 39.51 6.22 -0.32
N VAL A 99 38.74 6.93 0.49
CA VAL A 99 39.22 7.56 1.74
C VAL A 99 39.73 6.51 2.74
N ARG A 100 39.13 5.31 2.75
CA ARG A 100 39.57 4.17 3.58
C ARG A 100 40.73 3.39 3.00
N GLY A 101 41.22 3.74 1.80
CA GLY A 101 42.30 3.03 1.12
C GLY A 101 41.93 1.65 0.56
N VAL A 102 40.63 1.33 0.49
CA VAL A 102 40.14 0.04 -0.04
C VAL A 102 40.26 -0.02 -1.57
N VAL A 103 40.12 1.14 -2.23
CA VAL A 103 40.27 1.27 -3.69
C VAL A 103 41.30 2.33 -4.05
N GLY A 104 42.09 2.08 -5.09
CA GLY A 104 43.05 3.04 -5.63
C GLY A 104 42.39 4.20 -6.39
N VAL A 105 43.10 5.32 -6.50
CA VAL A 105 42.63 6.54 -7.17
C VAL A 105 42.25 6.29 -8.64
N GLU A 106 43.03 5.49 -9.36
CA GLU A 106 42.76 5.18 -10.77
C GLU A 106 41.43 4.41 -10.92
N ALA A 107 41.23 3.37 -10.10
CA ALA A 107 40.01 2.58 -10.10
C ALA A 107 38.81 3.44 -9.70
N TRP A 108 38.92 4.23 -8.64
CA TRP A 108 37.87 5.18 -8.23
C TRP A 108 37.51 6.15 -9.36
N SER A 109 38.51 6.79 -9.99
CA SER A 109 38.30 7.76 -11.07
C SER A 109 37.60 7.13 -12.27
N ARG A 110 37.99 5.91 -12.66
CA ARG A 110 37.37 5.16 -13.76
C ARG A 110 35.90 4.83 -13.47
N HIS A 111 35.61 4.23 -12.32
CA HIS A 111 34.24 3.82 -11.98
C HIS A 111 33.32 5.01 -11.76
N THR A 112 33.79 6.05 -11.05
CA THR A 112 33.02 7.27 -10.81
C THR A 112 32.65 7.97 -12.12
N ARG A 113 33.56 8.04 -13.09
CA ARG A 113 33.27 8.62 -14.42
C ARG A 113 32.23 7.79 -15.19
N GLY A 114 32.32 6.46 -15.13
CA GLY A 114 31.36 5.56 -15.75
C GLY A 114 29.95 5.77 -15.19
N LEU A 115 29.84 5.73 -13.86
CA LEU A 115 28.59 5.97 -13.13
C LEU A 115 28.02 7.37 -13.39
N ALA A 116 28.86 8.41 -13.38
CA ALA A 116 28.41 9.78 -13.66
C ALA A 116 27.85 9.93 -15.09
N ARG A 117 28.45 9.28 -16.08
CA ARG A 117 27.95 9.26 -17.46
C ARG A 117 26.59 8.58 -17.55
N GLU A 118 26.42 7.47 -16.85
CA GLU A 118 25.16 6.74 -16.79
C GLU A 118 24.05 7.57 -16.12
N ALA A 119 24.35 8.19 -14.97
CA ALA A 119 23.44 9.10 -14.27
C ALA A 119 23.00 10.27 -15.17
N PHE A 120 23.91 10.86 -15.94
CA PHE A 120 23.57 11.93 -16.88
C PHE A 120 22.53 11.50 -17.92
N LEU A 121 22.71 10.33 -18.53
CA LEU A 121 21.78 9.79 -19.52
C LEU A 121 20.42 9.47 -18.90
N LYS A 122 20.41 8.89 -17.70
CA LYS A 122 19.18 8.61 -16.94
C LYS A 122 18.42 9.89 -16.60
N ARG A 123 19.09 10.93 -16.07
CA ARG A 123 18.47 12.24 -15.82
C ARG A 123 17.92 12.90 -17.08
N ALA A 124 18.57 12.74 -18.23
CA ALA A 124 18.07 13.25 -19.49
C ALA A 124 16.79 12.51 -19.92
N LEU A 125 16.75 11.19 -19.74
CA LEU A 125 15.58 10.37 -20.05
C LEU A 125 14.41 10.64 -19.10
N VAL A 126 14.66 10.77 -17.79
CA VAL A 126 13.67 11.18 -16.78
C VAL A 126 12.99 12.48 -17.18
N ARG A 127 13.76 13.52 -17.53
CA ARG A 127 13.22 14.81 -18.02
C ARG A 127 12.42 14.66 -19.31
N LYS A 128 12.87 13.82 -20.24
CA LYS A 128 12.12 13.58 -21.49
C LYS A 128 10.78 12.90 -21.21
N ILE A 129 10.75 11.92 -20.31
CA ILE A 129 9.53 11.22 -19.89
C ILE A 129 8.61 12.16 -19.12
N GLY A 130 9.14 12.96 -18.19
CA GLY A 130 8.38 13.95 -17.42
C GLY A 130 7.64 14.94 -18.31
N ARG A 131 8.30 15.49 -19.34
CA ARG A 131 7.64 16.31 -20.37
C ARG A 131 6.58 15.55 -21.17
N GLY A 132 6.89 14.33 -21.59
CA GLY A 132 5.95 13.49 -22.37
C GLY A 132 4.70 13.08 -21.58
N MET A 133 4.80 12.99 -20.25
CA MET A 133 3.71 12.67 -19.33
C MET A 133 3.03 13.91 -18.73
N ALA A 134 3.45 15.13 -19.14
CA ALA A 134 2.97 16.39 -18.57
C ALA A 134 3.10 16.49 -17.04
N LEU A 135 4.18 15.92 -16.49
CA LEU A 135 4.51 15.95 -15.06
C LEU A 135 5.40 17.15 -14.68
N GLU A 136 6.06 17.77 -15.66
CA GLU A 136 6.77 19.05 -15.47
C GLU A 136 5.77 20.19 -15.69
N GLU A 137 5.40 20.89 -14.62
CA GLU A 137 4.71 22.17 -14.73
C GLU A 137 5.69 23.21 -15.30
N SER A 138 5.23 24.00 -16.27
CA SER A 138 6.01 24.98 -17.04
C SER A 138 6.80 25.96 -16.18
#